data_AF-A0A1R1EJ77-F1
#
_entry.id   AF-A0A1R1EJ77-F1
#
_cell.length_a   1.000
_cell.length_b   1.000
_cell.length_c   1.000
_cell.angle_alpha   90.00
_cell.angle_beta   90.00
_cell.angle_gamma   90.00
#
_symmetry.space_group_name_H-M   'P 1'
#
loop_
_entity.id
_entity.type
_entity.pdbx_description
1 polymer ?
#
loop_
_entity_poly.entity_id
_entity_poly.type
_entity_poly.pdbx_seq_one_letter_code
_entity_poly.pdbx_strand_id
1 'polypeptide(L)'
;MGTERKRTVMIIAVIIVILGGYRIYALNYTDEGIMDHVIAHKGYDVNLVKEQVPVKIFVKPEWIAFGQDEQKDLNVEVLELNHTRILLNDVWNRGNDIYFSFEAFPGWEHRSGEFMYNGKLNPDGSVSLQGPNLRLTDKSGHEIPVGQCGEGPRISFSFGINPEDYHLIRDGFYVEYSDFNVYRYAKKINEEWLGFNSIFQ
;
A
#
# COMPACT_ATOMS: atom_id res chain seq x y z
N MET A 1 -52.75 13.11 -3.12
CA MET A 1 -51.54 12.54 -2.47
C MET A 1 -51.14 13.48 -1.34
N GLY A 2 -51.24 13.02 -0.08
CA GLY A 2 -51.05 13.88 1.10
C GLY A 2 -49.66 14.51 1.17
N THR A 3 -49.58 15.72 1.72
CA THR A 3 -48.36 16.54 1.83
C THR A 3 -47.22 15.78 2.49
N GLU A 4 -47.52 14.94 3.48
CA GLU A 4 -46.59 14.02 4.15
C GLU A 4 -45.95 13.01 3.18
N ARG A 5 -46.75 12.36 2.32
CA ARG A 5 -46.22 11.37 1.34
C ARG A 5 -45.32 12.04 0.29
N LYS A 6 -45.64 13.27 -0.13
CA LYS A 6 -44.76 14.05 -1.04
C LYS A 6 -43.43 14.40 -0.37
N ARG A 7 -43.47 14.78 0.92
CA ARG A 7 -42.28 15.08 1.72
C ARG A 7 -41.40 13.83 1.90
N THR A 8 -41.97 12.69 2.24
CA THR A 8 -41.23 11.42 2.36
C THR A 8 -40.55 11.01 1.05
N VAL A 9 -41.28 11.09 -0.07
CA VAL A 9 -40.70 10.76 -1.40
C VAL A 9 -39.55 11.70 -1.75
N MET A 10 -39.69 13.00 -1.47
CA MET A 10 -38.64 13.99 -1.73
C MET A 10 -37.40 13.73 -0.86
N ILE A 11 -37.58 13.38 0.42
CA ILE A 11 -36.46 13.02 1.32
C ILE A 11 -35.72 11.79 0.77
N ILE A 12 -36.44 10.73 0.36
CA ILE A 12 -35.82 9.53 -0.21
C ILE A 12 -35.05 9.86 -1.49
N ALA A 13 -35.62 10.68 -2.37
CA ALA A 13 -34.95 11.10 -3.60
C ALA A 13 -33.65 11.88 -3.31
N VAL A 14 -33.67 12.79 -2.32
CA VAL A 14 -32.48 13.53 -1.89
C VAL A 14 -31.40 12.60 -1.32
N ILE A 15 -31.78 11.63 -0.49
CA ILE A 15 -30.85 10.63 0.06
C ILE A 15 -30.20 9.83 -1.08
N ILE A 16 -30.96 9.40 -2.08
CA ILE A 16 -30.42 8.67 -3.24
C ILE A 16 -29.40 9.53 -4.01
N VAL A 17 -29.70 10.81 -4.24
CA VAL A 17 -28.78 11.73 -4.92
C VAL A 17 -27.49 11.94 -4.12
N ILE A 18 -27.60 12.12 -2.80
CA ILE A 18 -26.43 12.29 -1.92
C ILE A 18 -25.57 11.02 -1.92
N LEU A 19 -26.18 9.85 -1.72
CA LEU A 19 -25.45 8.57 -1.72
C LEU A 19 -24.84 8.26 -3.09
N GLY A 20 -25.56 8.55 -4.17
CA GLY A 20 -25.06 8.39 -5.54
C GLY A 20 -23.89 9.31 -5.85
N GLY A 21 -24.01 10.59 -5.48
CA GLY A 21 -22.94 11.58 -5.61
C GLY A 21 -21.70 11.21 -4.80
N TYR A 22 -21.87 10.78 -3.55
CA TYR A 22 -20.78 10.31 -2.70
C TYR A 22 -20.09 9.08 -3.30
N ARG A 23 -20.84 8.11 -3.83
CA ARG A 23 -20.26 6.92 -4.45
C ARG A 23 -19.43 7.25 -5.69
N ILE A 24 -19.91 8.17 -6.54
CA ILE A 24 -19.16 8.64 -7.70
C ILE A 24 -17.88 9.35 -7.26
N TYR A 25 -17.97 10.18 -6.22
CA TYR A 25 -16.81 10.85 -5.63
C TYR A 25 -15.78 9.83 -5.12
N ALA A 26 -16.22 8.87 -4.30
CA ALA A 26 -15.37 7.84 -3.73
C ALA A 26 -14.68 6.97 -4.79
N LEU A 27 -15.33 6.71 -5.92
CA LEU A 27 -14.72 5.89 -6.98
C LEU A 27 -13.68 6.63 -7.82
N ASN A 28 -13.64 7.97 -7.81
CA ASN A 28 -12.82 8.74 -8.76
C ASN A 28 -11.82 9.71 -8.10
N TYR A 29 -12.05 10.09 -6.85
CA TYR A 29 -11.34 11.21 -6.22
C TYR A 29 -10.77 10.89 -4.83
N THR A 30 -11.05 9.72 -4.26
CA THR A 30 -10.31 9.25 -3.07
C THR A 30 -9.01 8.58 -3.50
N ASP A 31 -8.08 8.47 -2.56
CA ASP A 31 -6.82 7.76 -2.72
C ASP A 31 -7.01 6.33 -3.24
N GLU A 32 -7.99 5.59 -2.71
CA GLU A 32 -8.33 4.24 -3.18
C GLU A 32 -8.84 4.25 -4.62
N GLY A 33 -9.74 5.18 -4.97
CA GLY A 33 -10.25 5.29 -6.34
C GLY A 33 -9.18 5.72 -7.35
N ILE A 34 -8.29 6.63 -6.95
CA ILE A 34 -7.14 7.06 -7.77
C ILE A 34 -6.19 5.87 -7.96
N MET A 35 -5.84 5.17 -6.89
CA MET A 35 -4.99 3.98 -6.95
C MET A 35 -5.56 2.93 -7.90
N ASP A 36 -6.83 2.57 -7.75
CA ASP A 36 -7.49 1.57 -8.60
C ASP A 36 -7.46 1.97 -10.07
N HIS A 37 -7.65 3.26 -10.37
CA HIS A 37 -7.59 3.77 -11.74
C HIS A 37 -6.16 3.82 -12.30
N VAL A 38 -5.18 4.20 -11.48
CA VAL A 38 -3.77 4.23 -11.87
C VAL A 38 -3.28 2.80 -12.13
N ILE A 39 -3.44 1.89 -11.18
CA ILE A 39 -3.02 0.48 -11.30
C ILE A 39 -3.69 -0.20 -12.50
N ALA A 40 -4.96 0.08 -12.76
CA ALA A 40 -5.70 -0.51 -13.90
C ALA A 40 -5.53 0.26 -15.21
N HIS A 41 -4.66 1.28 -15.28
CA HIS A 41 -4.45 2.14 -16.46
C HIS A 41 -5.74 2.82 -16.98
N LYS A 42 -6.72 3.06 -16.11
CA LYS A 42 -8.02 3.64 -16.46
C LYS A 42 -7.97 5.16 -16.41
N GLY A 43 -7.74 5.77 -17.57
CA GLY A 43 -7.66 7.24 -17.70
C GLY A 43 -6.35 7.82 -17.19
N TYR A 44 -5.35 6.98 -16.94
CA TYR A 44 -3.99 7.37 -16.58
C TYR A 44 -2.98 6.66 -17.50
N ASP A 45 -1.90 7.36 -17.83
CA ASP A 45 -0.67 6.76 -18.31
C ASP A 45 0.23 6.48 -17.12
N VAL A 46 0.82 5.29 -17.09
CA VAL A 46 1.66 4.82 -15.98
C VAL A 46 2.94 4.24 -16.57
N ASN A 47 4.08 4.75 -16.09
CA ASN A 47 5.40 4.36 -16.56
C ASN A 47 6.27 3.93 -15.39
N LEU A 48 6.95 2.80 -15.58
CA LEU A 48 7.97 2.32 -14.66
C LEU A 48 9.20 3.22 -14.76
N VAL A 49 9.59 3.82 -13.63
CA VAL A 49 10.76 4.70 -13.52
C VAL A 49 11.98 3.90 -13.07
N LYS A 50 11.79 3.01 -12.09
CA LYS A 50 12.87 2.20 -11.52
C LYS A 50 12.34 0.87 -10.98
N GLU A 51 13.02 -0.22 -11.29
CA GLU A 51 12.70 -1.55 -10.74
C GLU A 51 13.48 -1.83 -9.45
N GLN A 52 12.89 -2.64 -8.58
CA GLN A 52 13.54 -3.27 -7.41
C GLN A 52 14.34 -2.30 -6.53
N VAL A 53 13.69 -1.22 -6.09
CA VAL A 53 14.24 -0.24 -5.17
C VAL A 53 14.26 -0.83 -3.76
N PRO A 54 15.45 -1.08 -3.17
CA PRO A 54 15.54 -1.61 -1.83
C PRO A 54 15.17 -0.53 -0.80
N VAL A 55 14.37 -0.90 0.18
CA VAL A 55 14.13 -0.12 1.39
C VAL A 55 14.76 -0.82 2.58
N LYS A 56 15.33 -0.04 3.50
CA LYS A 56 15.92 -0.54 4.75
C LYS A 56 15.20 0.07 5.93
N ILE A 57 14.57 -0.76 6.73
CA ILE A 57 13.74 -0.37 7.86
C ILE A 57 14.36 -0.93 9.14
N PHE A 58 14.43 -0.12 10.19
CA PHE A 58 14.82 -0.61 11.52
C PHE A 58 13.58 -0.81 12.40
N VAL A 59 13.33 -2.05 12.80
CA VAL A 59 12.26 -2.41 13.75
C VAL A 59 12.79 -2.29 15.16
N LYS A 60 12.18 -1.41 15.95
CA LYS A 60 12.61 -1.14 17.32
C LYS A 60 12.15 -2.23 18.30
N PRO A 61 12.92 -2.54 19.36
CA PRO A 61 12.55 -3.53 20.37
C PRO A 61 11.13 -3.38 20.91
N GLU A 62 10.72 -2.14 21.22
CA GLU A 62 9.43 -1.84 21.85
C GLU A 62 8.22 -2.17 20.95
N TRP A 63 8.43 -2.29 19.64
CA TRP A 63 7.40 -2.67 18.66
C TRP A 63 7.19 -4.18 18.58
N ILE A 64 8.13 -4.97 19.08
CA ILE A 64 8.09 -6.42 18.95
C ILE A 64 7.18 -7.02 20.03
N ALA A 65 6.28 -7.91 19.63
CA ALA A 65 5.37 -8.61 20.53
C ALA A 65 6.04 -9.91 21.03
N PHE A 66 6.68 -9.88 22.20
CA PHE A 66 7.33 -11.06 22.77
C PHE A 66 6.40 -11.86 23.70
N GLY A 67 5.31 -11.25 24.18
CA GLY A 67 4.30 -11.94 24.98
C GLY A 67 3.61 -13.03 24.17
N GLN A 68 3.28 -14.14 24.83
CA GLN A 68 2.50 -15.21 24.19
C GLN A 68 1.14 -14.67 23.76
N ASP A 69 0.77 -14.90 22.49
CA ASP A 69 -0.47 -14.40 21.87
C ASP A 69 -0.61 -12.87 21.88
N GLU A 70 0.49 -12.13 22.14
CA GLU A 70 0.51 -10.68 22.15
C GLU A 70 0.38 -10.13 20.72
N GLN A 71 -0.56 -9.22 20.52
CA GLN A 71 -0.74 -8.48 19.28
C GLN A 71 -0.60 -6.97 19.54
N LYS A 72 0.15 -6.29 18.68
CA LYS A 72 0.35 -4.85 18.69
C LYS A 72 -0.13 -4.26 17.37
N ASP A 73 -1.23 -3.51 17.43
CA ASP A 73 -1.69 -2.62 16.35
C ASP A 73 -0.94 -1.29 16.50
N LEU A 74 0.12 -1.10 15.71
CA LEU A 74 1.09 -0.03 15.89
C LEU A 74 0.79 1.17 14.99
N ASN A 75 0.48 0.93 13.71
CA ASN A 75 0.35 1.95 12.66
C ASN A 75 1.49 3.00 12.70
N VAL A 76 2.73 2.54 12.94
CA VAL A 76 3.89 3.44 13.06
C VAL A 76 4.55 3.62 11.70
N GLU A 77 4.73 4.87 11.28
CA GLU A 77 5.50 5.19 10.07
C GLU A 77 6.98 4.87 10.30
N VAL A 78 7.53 4.00 9.46
CA VAL A 78 8.91 3.51 9.56
C VAL A 78 9.83 4.09 8.50
N LEU A 79 9.26 4.56 7.39
CA LEU A 79 9.98 5.17 6.28
C LEU A 79 9.02 6.01 5.42
N GLU A 80 9.51 7.10 4.84
CA GLU A 80 8.88 7.76 3.69
C GLU A 80 9.91 7.86 2.55
N LEU A 81 9.54 7.39 1.36
CA LEU A 81 10.40 7.42 0.18
C LEU A 81 9.55 7.49 -1.09
N ASN A 82 9.98 8.27 -2.10
CA ASN A 82 9.27 8.45 -3.38
C ASN A 82 7.75 8.71 -3.19
N HIS A 83 7.43 9.67 -2.30
CA HIS A 83 6.05 10.04 -1.93
C HIS A 83 5.21 8.88 -1.41
N THR A 84 5.85 7.84 -0.87
CA THR A 84 5.18 6.66 -0.31
C THR A 84 5.62 6.47 1.12
N ARG A 85 4.65 6.51 2.03
CA ARG A 85 4.87 6.23 3.46
C ARG A 85 4.74 4.74 3.70
N ILE A 86 5.67 4.13 4.41
CA ILE A 86 5.62 2.73 4.81
C ILE A 86 5.36 2.69 6.30
N LEU A 87 4.32 1.96 6.70
CA LEU A 87 3.94 1.77 8.08
C LEU A 87 4.20 0.32 8.48
N LEU A 88 4.65 0.12 9.72
CA LEU A 88 4.50 -1.14 10.43
C LEU A 88 3.12 -1.11 11.09
N ASN A 89 2.18 -1.86 10.53
CA ASN A 89 0.78 -1.86 10.94
C ASN A 89 0.56 -2.78 12.14
N ASP A 90 0.96 -4.05 12.01
CA ASP A 90 0.67 -5.10 12.97
C ASP A 90 1.91 -5.92 13.30
N VAL A 91 2.07 -6.24 14.59
CA VAL A 91 3.04 -7.24 15.07
C VAL A 91 2.31 -8.22 15.98
N TRP A 92 2.32 -9.50 15.63
CA TRP A 92 1.57 -10.52 16.34
C TRP A 92 2.43 -11.75 16.63
N ASN A 93 2.60 -12.08 17.91
CA ASN A 93 3.12 -13.38 18.31
C ASN A 93 2.00 -14.43 18.20
N ARG A 94 2.06 -15.26 17.17
CA ARG A 94 1.08 -16.33 16.90
C ARG A 94 1.42 -17.63 17.64
N GLY A 95 2.46 -17.62 18.46
CA GLY A 95 3.01 -18.78 19.16
C GLY A 95 3.98 -19.61 18.32
N ASN A 96 3.76 -19.71 17.00
CA ASN A 96 4.66 -20.38 16.06
C ASN A 96 5.59 -19.41 15.30
N ASP A 97 5.29 -18.10 15.31
CA ASP A 97 6.15 -17.02 14.83
C ASP A 97 5.75 -15.68 15.50
N ILE A 98 6.64 -14.69 15.43
CA ILE A 98 6.24 -13.29 15.53
C ILE A 98 6.11 -12.77 14.10
N TYR A 99 4.88 -12.46 13.73
CA TYR A 99 4.51 -11.95 12.42
C TYR A 99 4.56 -10.43 12.41
N PHE A 100 5.15 -9.86 11.34
CA PHE A 100 5.24 -8.44 11.09
C PHE A 100 4.51 -8.11 9.79
N SER A 101 3.65 -7.09 9.82
CA SER A 101 2.87 -6.64 8.67
C SER A 101 3.19 -5.19 8.34
N PHE A 102 3.62 -4.94 7.10
CA PHE A 102 3.91 -3.61 6.58
C PHE A 102 2.94 -3.25 5.47
N GLU A 103 2.54 -1.97 5.43
CA GLU A 103 1.71 -1.43 4.36
C GLU A 103 2.28 -0.09 3.90
N ALA A 104 2.30 0.09 2.58
CA ALA A 104 2.75 1.30 1.93
C ALA A 104 1.55 2.13 1.43
N PHE A 105 1.62 3.43 1.70
CA PHE A 105 0.60 4.42 1.42
C PHE A 105 1.19 5.52 0.54
N PRO A 106 0.99 5.44 -0.79
CA PRO A 106 1.37 6.50 -1.69
C PRO A 106 0.57 7.78 -1.42
N GLY A 107 1.24 8.93 -1.52
CA GLY A 107 0.61 10.23 -1.55
C GLY A 107 0.00 10.47 -2.92
N TRP A 108 -1.27 10.08 -3.08
CA TRP A 108 -1.95 10.18 -4.36
C TRP A 108 -2.32 11.63 -4.69
N GLU A 109 -1.93 12.07 -5.88
CA GLU A 109 -2.42 13.29 -6.51
C GLU A 109 -3.31 12.97 -7.71
N HIS A 110 -4.44 13.66 -7.85
CA HIS A 110 -5.43 13.35 -8.89
C HIS A 110 -4.93 13.56 -10.33
N ARG A 111 -3.93 14.41 -10.56
CA ARG A 111 -3.47 14.75 -11.92
C ARG A 111 -2.27 13.93 -12.36
N SER A 112 -1.28 13.79 -11.49
CA SER A 112 -0.03 13.10 -11.79
C SER A 112 0.77 12.95 -10.51
N GLY A 113 1.59 11.92 -10.42
CA GLY A 113 2.43 11.70 -9.25
C GLY A 113 3.45 10.59 -9.47
N GLU A 114 4.17 10.28 -8.40
CA GLU A 114 5.10 9.16 -8.33
C GLU A 114 4.77 8.32 -7.10
N PHE A 115 4.91 7.00 -7.20
CA PHE A 115 4.61 6.09 -6.11
C PHE A 115 5.47 4.84 -6.16
N MET A 116 5.62 4.18 -5.00
CA MET A 116 6.23 2.86 -4.88
C MET A 116 5.14 1.78 -4.86
N TYR A 117 5.36 0.71 -5.61
CA TYR A 117 4.45 -0.43 -5.69
C TYR A 117 5.24 -1.75 -5.74
N ASN A 118 4.85 -2.74 -4.94
CA ASN A 118 5.55 -4.03 -4.87
C ASN A 118 5.16 -5.03 -5.97
N GLY A 119 4.20 -4.68 -6.83
CA GLY A 119 3.90 -5.42 -8.05
C GLY A 119 4.56 -4.84 -9.30
N LYS A 120 4.59 -5.64 -10.36
CA LYS A 120 4.84 -5.18 -11.74
C LYS A 120 3.51 -4.86 -12.42
N LEU A 121 3.31 -3.60 -12.79
CA LEU A 121 2.14 -3.15 -13.54
C LEU A 121 2.35 -3.44 -15.02
N ASN A 122 1.52 -4.32 -15.58
CA ASN A 122 1.57 -4.67 -16.99
C ASN A 122 0.72 -3.69 -17.82
N PRO A 123 1.05 -3.47 -19.10
CA PRO A 123 0.32 -2.53 -19.96
C PRO A 123 -1.18 -2.84 -20.13
N ASP A 124 -1.61 -4.08 -19.87
CA ASP A 124 -3.01 -4.51 -19.91
C ASP A 124 -3.77 -4.27 -18.60
N GLY A 125 -3.12 -3.65 -17.60
CA GLY A 125 -3.67 -3.40 -16.27
C GLY A 125 -3.63 -4.61 -15.33
N SER A 126 -3.02 -5.73 -15.75
CA SER A 126 -2.74 -6.85 -14.85
C SER A 126 -1.51 -6.57 -13.97
N VAL A 127 -1.42 -7.28 -12.85
CA VAL A 127 -0.29 -7.17 -11.91
C VAL A 127 0.44 -8.49 -11.82
N SER A 128 1.76 -8.46 -11.90
CA SER A 128 2.62 -9.61 -11.60
C SER A 128 3.41 -9.38 -10.32
N LEU A 129 3.36 -10.35 -9.41
CA LEU A 129 4.13 -10.34 -8.17
C LEU A 129 5.48 -11.03 -8.38
N GLN A 130 6.53 -10.54 -7.74
CA GLN A 130 7.90 -11.06 -7.87
C GLN A 130 8.53 -11.44 -6.52
N GLY A 131 7.86 -11.13 -5.42
CA GLY A 131 8.39 -11.20 -4.07
C GLY A 131 7.66 -12.20 -3.16
N PRO A 132 7.93 -12.16 -1.83
CA PRO A 132 8.74 -11.13 -1.18
C PRO A 132 10.24 -11.45 -1.13
N ASN A 133 11.08 -10.57 -1.66
CA ASN A 133 12.54 -10.56 -1.54
C ASN A 133 12.95 -9.77 -0.29
N LEU A 134 13.12 -10.51 0.81
CA LEU A 134 13.43 -9.98 2.14
C LEU A 134 14.80 -10.47 2.62
N ARG A 135 15.50 -9.58 3.33
CA ARG A 135 16.68 -9.93 4.12
C ARG A 135 16.59 -9.28 5.49
N LEU A 136 16.80 -10.08 6.53
CA LEU A 136 16.74 -9.62 7.91
C LEU A 136 18.13 -9.70 8.54
N THR A 137 18.52 -8.67 9.27
CA THR A 137 19.78 -8.70 10.02
C THR A 137 19.62 -8.12 11.41
N ASP A 138 20.32 -8.66 12.40
CA ASP A 138 20.45 -8.05 13.71
C ASP A 138 21.23 -6.72 13.64
N LYS A 139 21.41 -6.05 14.78
CA LYS A 139 22.20 -4.81 14.87
C LYS A 139 23.69 -4.98 14.54
N SER A 140 24.22 -6.18 14.67
CA SER A 140 25.62 -6.51 14.39
C SER A 140 25.83 -6.91 12.92
N GLY A 141 24.75 -7.05 12.15
CA GLY A 141 24.77 -7.49 10.76
C GLY A 141 24.69 -9.02 10.58
N HIS A 142 24.44 -9.80 11.63
CA HIS A 142 24.16 -11.23 11.49
C HIS A 142 22.80 -11.41 10.83
N GLU A 143 22.74 -12.34 9.88
CA GLU A 143 21.51 -12.67 9.18
C GLU A 143 20.54 -13.41 10.09
N ILE A 144 19.27 -13.02 10.02
CA ILE A 144 18.17 -13.64 10.73
C ILE A 144 17.35 -14.44 9.70
N PRO A 145 17.10 -15.74 9.94
CA PRO A 145 16.24 -16.52 9.05
C PRO A 145 14.85 -15.89 8.90
N VAL A 146 14.38 -15.78 7.66
CA VAL A 146 13.02 -15.34 7.36
C VAL A 146 12.10 -16.55 7.42
N GLY A 147 11.05 -16.48 8.25
CA GLY A 147 10.01 -17.49 8.32
C GLY A 147 8.99 -17.36 7.18
N GLN A 148 7.72 -17.63 7.48
CA GLN A 148 6.64 -17.45 6.50
C GLN A 148 6.63 -16.01 6.00
N CYS A 149 6.50 -15.81 4.69
CA CYS A 149 6.41 -14.49 4.09
C CYS A 149 5.19 -14.40 3.17
N GLY A 150 4.75 -13.18 2.88
CA GLY A 150 3.61 -12.95 2.02
C GLY A 150 3.48 -11.52 1.56
N GLU A 151 2.88 -11.34 0.40
CA GLU A 151 2.41 -10.06 -0.11
C GLU A 151 0.90 -10.02 0.02
N GLY A 152 0.39 -8.99 0.69
CA GLY A 152 -1.03 -8.85 0.97
C GLY A 152 -1.76 -8.04 -0.10
N PRO A 153 -3.07 -7.80 0.07
CA PRO A 153 -3.80 -6.87 -0.80
C PRO A 153 -3.18 -5.46 -0.71
N ARG A 154 -3.47 -4.62 -1.73
CA ARG A 154 -2.90 -3.28 -1.90
C ARG A 154 -1.38 -3.31 -2.07
N ILE A 155 -0.63 -2.55 -1.26
CA ILE A 155 0.82 -2.41 -1.31
C ILE A 155 1.38 -2.87 0.05
N SER A 156 1.28 -4.16 0.33
CA SER A 156 1.66 -4.72 1.63
C SER A 156 2.57 -5.92 1.50
N PHE A 157 3.44 -6.08 2.49
CA PHE A 157 4.31 -7.25 2.64
C PHE A 157 4.41 -7.64 4.10
N SER A 158 4.77 -8.88 4.33
CA SER A 158 4.79 -9.46 5.66
C SER A 158 5.78 -10.60 5.77
N PHE A 159 6.22 -10.84 7.00
CA PHE A 159 7.05 -11.99 7.33
C PHE A 159 6.89 -12.40 8.79
N GLY A 160 7.17 -13.67 9.07
CA GLY A 160 7.34 -14.23 10.40
C GLY A 160 8.81 -14.41 10.74
N ILE A 161 9.11 -14.39 12.03
CA ILE A 161 10.38 -14.86 12.59
C ILE A 161 10.04 -16.00 13.53
N ASN A 162 10.75 -17.11 13.45
CA ASN A 162 10.45 -18.30 14.24
C ASN A 162 10.94 -18.14 15.70
N PRO A 163 10.35 -18.87 16.68
CA PRO A 163 10.72 -18.81 18.09
C PRO A 163 12.21 -19.05 18.38
N GLU A 164 12.86 -19.95 17.64
CA GLU A 164 14.28 -20.24 17.77
C GLU A 164 15.16 -18.99 17.54
N ASP A 165 14.70 -18.04 16.73
CA ASP A 165 15.45 -16.84 16.33
C ASP A 165 15.07 -15.59 17.13
N TYR A 166 14.15 -15.68 18.09
CA TYR A 166 13.72 -14.52 18.90
C TYR A 166 14.86 -13.85 19.67
N HIS A 167 15.91 -14.61 19.99
CA HIS A 167 17.09 -14.06 20.65
C HIS A 167 17.85 -13.05 19.78
N LEU A 168 17.76 -13.15 18.45
CA LEU A 168 18.43 -12.27 17.49
C LEU A 168 17.73 -10.91 17.32
N ILE A 169 16.45 -10.81 17.67
CA ILE A 169 15.63 -9.60 17.49
C ILE A 169 15.37 -8.81 18.76
N ARG A 170 15.87 -9.26 19.93
CA ARG A 170 15.62 -8.61 21.23
C ARG A 170 16.01 -7.14 21.27
N ASP A 171 17.08 -6.78 20.57
CA ASP A 171 17.60 -5.41 20.51
C ASP A 171 17.11 -4.63 19.28
N GLY A 172 16.10 -5.16 18.59
CA GLY A 172 15.64 -4.67 17.31
C GLY A 172 16.49 -5.21 16.16
N PHE A 173 16.00 -5.05 14.94
CA PHE A 173 16.61 -5.64 13.75
C PHE A 173 16.32 -4.79 12.51
N TYR A 174 17.07 -5.03 11.44
CA TYR A 174 16.87 -4.40 10.14
C TYR A 174 16.12 -5.33 9.20
N VAL A 175 15.20 -4.75 8.44
CA VAL A 175 14.47 -5.36 7.34
C VAL A 175 14.93 -4.67 6.06
N GLU A 176 15.50 -5.43 5.13
CA GLU A 176 15.74 -5.00 3.76
C GLU A 176 14.70 -5.66 2.84
N TYR A 177 13.88 -4.86 2.17
CA TYR A 177 12.84 -5.31 1.25
C TYR A 177 13.08 -4.71 -0.14
N SER A 178 13.12 -5.54 -1.18
CA SER A 178 13.65 -5.13 -2.50
C SER A 178 12.66 -5.23 -3.67
N ASP A 179 11.36 -5.41 -3.41
CA ASP A 179 10.37 -5.59 -4.49
C ASP A 179 9.68 -4.31 -4.93
N PHE A 180 9.94 -3.18 -4.28
CA PHE A 180 9.30 -1.93 -4.67
C PHE A 180 9.80 -1.46 -6.03
N ASN A 181 8.87 -1.26 -6.95
CA ASN A 181 9.07 -0.56 -8.20
C ASN A 181 8.57 0.88 -8.03
N VAL A 182 9.28 1.84 -8.62
CA VAL A 182 8.85 3.23 -8.66
C VAL A 182 8.14 3.49 -9.98
N TYR A 183 6.90 3.96 -9.91
CA TYR A 183 6.09 4.34 -11.06
C TYR A 183 5.79 5.82 -11.04
N ARG A 184 5.71 6.41 -12.23
CA ARG A 184 5.14 7.73 -12.45
C ARG A 184 3.85 7.59 -13.21
N TYR A 185 2.85 8.37 -12.84
CA TYR A 185 1.57 8.40 -13.53
C TYR A 185 1.14 9.82 -13.87
N ALA A 186 0.34 9.95 -14.92
CA ALA A 186 -0.36 11.18 -15.27
C ALA A 186 -1.72 10.86 -15.86
N LYS A 187 -2.72 11.67 -15.55
CA LYS A 187 -4.08 11.53 -16.08
C LYS A 187 -4.04 11.82 -17.58
N LYS A 188 -4.63 10.93 -18.37
CA LYS A 188 -4.83 11.14 -19.80
C LYS A 188 -5.70 12.38 -19.97
N ILE A 189 -5.15 13.39 -20.62
CA ILE A 189 -5.94 14.51 -21.11
C ILE A 189 -6.61 14.00 -22.39
N ASN A 190 -7.94 14.12 -22.51
CA ASN A 190 -8.64 13.75 -23.74
C ASN A 190 -8.03 14.54 -24.92
N GLU A 191 -7.25 13.85 -25.75
CA GLU A 191 -6.49 14.44 -26.85
C GLU A 191 -7.40 15.04 -27.94
N GLU A 192 -8.68 14.65 -27.97
CA GLU A 192 -9.69 15.19 -28.90
C GLU A 192 -9.92 16.70 -28.78
N TRP A 193 -9.58 17.33 -27.65
CA TRP A 193 -9.78 18.78 -27.47
C TRP A 193 -8.50 19.62 -27.58
N LEU A 194 -7.30 19.04 -27.54
CA LEU A 194 -6.06 19.82 -27.39
C LEU A 194 -4.89 19.43 -28.29
N GLY A 195 -4.98 18.39 -29.13
CA GLY A 195 -3.99 18.16 -30.20
C GLY A 195 -2.52 18.05 -29.73
N PHE A 196 -2.27 17.53 -28.53
CA PHE A 196 -0.93 17.26 -28.00
C PHE A 196 -0.74 15.77 -27.76
N ASN A 197 0.37 15.22 -28.24
CA ASN A 197 0.82 13.86 -27.95
C ASN A 197 1.35 13.78 -26.52
N SER A 198 1.06 12.67 -25.81
CA SER A 198 1.73 12.12 -24.61
C SER A 198 2.71 13.05 -23.87
N ILE A 199 2.42 13.35 -22.61
CA ILE A 199 3.30 14.12 -21.70
C ILE A 199 4.59 13.34 -21.36
N PHE A 200 4.65 12.06 -21.71
CA PHE A 200 5.84 11.23 -21.64
C PHE A 200 6.36 11.01 -23.06
N GLN A 201 7.09 11.99 -23.59
CA GLN A 201 8.03 11.84 -24.70
C GLN A 201 9.45 11.95 -24.18
#